data_AF-A0A9P9D067-F1
#
_entry.id   AF-A0A9P9D067-F1
#
_cell.length_a   1.000
_cell.length_b   1.000
_cell.length_c   1.000
_cell.angle_alpha   90.00
_cell.angle_beta   90.00
_cell.angle_gamma   90.00
#
_symmetry.space_group_name_H-M   'P 1'
#
loop_
_entity.id
_entity.type
_entity.pdbx_description
1 polymer ?
#
loop_
_entity_poly.entity_id
_entity_poly.type
_entity_poly.pdbx_seq_one_letter_code
_entity_poly.pdbx_strand_id
1 'polypeptide(L)'
;MVDFSKSDPAVLAALAPEIARINKIRIAHGTIIGIAVVLWFPTGVFLLRLLKVKNTVRWHQMWQALGLFLLLVGLGMGAWLNKLQGGQNDEGHVILGIFIAMLFVVVMPLFGWLHHRHFLAHGNRNWTRSIHVWGGRLTLILGIINIGTGLRLSDNTRAGWIVYGITAGLMAIAYVGVWYWKVRQAKTYASESQPTELGNLERVNK
;
A
#
# COMPACT_ATOMS: atom_id res chain seq x y z
N MET A 1 17.04 -21.17 -13.22
CA MET A 1 16.06 -21.85 -14.09
C MET A 1 16.58 -23.24 -14.38
N VAL A 2 15.76 -24.29 -14.29
CA VAL A 2 16.13 -25.64 -14.74
C VAL A 2 16.24 -25.61 -16.27
N ASP A 3 17.37 -26.05 -16.82
CA ASP A 3 17.59 -26.13 -18.27
C ASP A 3 16.85 -27.35 -18.83
N PHE A 4 15.70 -27.09 -19.43
CA PHE A 4 14.86 -28.09 -20.08
C PHE A 4 15.19 -28.25 -21.57
N SER A 5 16.22 -27.60 -22.12
CA SER A 5 16.55 -27.73 -23.54
C SER A 5 17.12 -29.11 -23.91
N LYS A 6 17.48 -29.92 -22.89
CA LYS A 6 17.96 -31.31 -23.02
C LYS A 6 17.00 -32.37 -22.50
N SER A 7 15.80 -32.02 -22.03
CA SER A 7 14.83 -32.99 -21.53
C SER A 7 14.01 -33.64 -22.64
N ASP A 8 13.69 -34.93 -22.46
CA ASP A 8 12.83 -35.71 -23.35
C ASP A 8 11.53 -34.95 -23.68
N PRO A 9 11.14 -34.83 -24.96
CA PRO A 9 9.88 -34.21 -25.37
C PRO A 9 8.64 -34.74 -24.62
N ALA A 10 8.63 -36.02 -24.25
CA ALA A 10 7.55 -36.62 -23.46
C ALA A 10 7.51 -36.09 -22.02
N VAL A 11 8.67 -35.86 -21.40
CA VAL A 11 8.77 -35.26 -20.05
C VAL A 11 8.34 -33.80 -20.09
N LEU A 12 8.74 -33.06 -21.12
CA LEU A 12 8.29 -31.67 -21.34
C LEU A 12 6.77 -31.58 -21.49
N ALA A 13 6.17 -32.48 -22.27
CA ALA A 13 4.71 -32.55 -22.44
C ALA A 13 3.99 -32.89 -21.13
N ALA A 14 4.54 -33.80 -20.32
CA ALA A 14 3.98 -34.17 -19.02
C ALA A 14 4.04 -33.04 -17.98
N LEU A 15 5.09 -32.20 -18.02
CA LEU A 15 5.29 -31.09 -17.07
C LEU A 15 4.62 -29.77 -17.49
N ALA A 16 4.30 -29.61 -18.77
CA ALA A 16 3.64 -28.42 -19.32
C ALA A 16 2.43 -27.91 -18.49
N PRO A 17 1.45 -28.74 -18.07
CA PRO A 17 0.31 -28.27 -17.29
C PRO A 17 0.71 -27.74 -15.90
N GLU A 18 1.71 -28.34 -15.27
CA GLU A 18 2.20 -27.91 -13.96
C GLU A 18 2.96 -26.57 -14.06
N ILE A 19 3.86 -26.44 -15.04
CA ILE A 19 4.58 -25.18 -15.31
C ILE A 19 3.58 -24.05 -15.61
N ALA A 20 2.55 -24.33 -16.43
CA ALA A 20 1.51 -23.36 -16.73
C ALA A 20 0.73 -22.94 -15.46
N ARG A 21 0.43 -23.88 -14.56
CA ARG A 21 -0.22 -23.58 -13.27
C ARG A 21 0.66 -22.71 -12.38
N ILE A 22 1.94 -23.02 -12.25
CA ILE A 22 2.90 -22.23 -11.46
C ILE A 22 2.98 -20.79 -11.99
N ASN A 23 3.08 -20.64 -13.30
CA ASN A 23 3.10 -19.32 -13.94
C ASN A 23 1.82 -18.52 -13.69
N LYS A 24 0.64 -19.17 -13.74
CA LYS A 24 -0.64 -18.52 -13.39
C LYS A 24 -0.65 -18.02 -11.94
N ILE A 25 -0.15 -18.83 -11.00
CA ILE A 25 -0.07 -18.43 -9.59
C ILE A 25 0.94 -17.29 -9.38
N ARG A 26 2.06 -17.32 -10.09
CA ARG A 26 3.05 -16.23 -10.08
C ARG A 26 2.47 -14.91 -10.55
N ILE A 27 1.72 -14.93 -11.65
CA ILE A 27 1.01 -13.76 -12.17
C ILE A 27 -0.04 -13.29 -11.15
N ALA A 28 -0.86 -14.21 -10.62
CA ALA A 28 -1.89 -13.87 -9.63
C ALA A 28 -1.30 -13.23 -8.37
N HIS A 29 -0.20 -13.77 -7.84
CA HIS A 29 0.53 -13.20 -6.71
C HIS A 29 0.94 -11.75 -6.97
N GLY A 30 1.64 -11.50 -8.09
CA GLY A 30 2.11 -10.17 -8.45
C GLY A 30 0.96 -9.19 -8.69
N THR A 31 -0.10 -9.63 -9.36
CA THR A 31 -1.28 -8.79 -9.64
C THR A 31 -2.03 -8.43 -8.36
N ILE A 32 -2.30 -9.38 -7.46
CA ILE A 32 -3.04 -9.13 -6.22
C ILE A 32 -2.27 -8.17 -5.31
N ILE A 33 -0.98 -8.42 -5.08
CA ILE A 33 -0.12 -7.53 -4.27
C ILE A 33 -0.01 -6.15 -4.93
N GLY A 34 0.19 -6.11 -6.24
CA GLY A 34 0.24 -4.87 -7.02
C GLY A 34 -1.02 -4.02 -6.85
N ILE A 35 -2.20 -4.62 -7.02
CA ILE A 35 -3.48 -3.93 -6.82
C ILE A 35 -3.63 -3.47 -5.37
N ALA A 36 -3.33 -4.33 -4.40
CA ALA A 36 -3.48 -3.99 -2.99
C ALA A 36 -2.63 -2.77 -2.60
N VAL A 37 -1.33 -2.81 -2.91
CA VAL A 37 -0.35 -1.81 -2.50
C VAL A 37 -0.42 -0.53 -3.33
N VAL A 38 -0.50 -0.65 -4.65
CA VAL A 38 -0.46 0.52 -5.54
C VAL A 38 -1.82 1.20 -5.63
N LEU A 39 -2.92 0.46 -5.56
CA LEU A 39 -4.25 1.03 -5.79
C LEU A 39 -5.13 1.05 -4.54
N TRP A 40 -5.27 -0.09 -3.86
CA TRP A 40 -6.28 -0.26 -2.83
C TRP A 40 -6.01 0.56 -1.56
N PHE A 41 -4.81 0.41 -0.98
CA PHE A 41 -4.42 1.13 0.23
C PHE A 41 -4.38 2.66 0.03
N PRO A 42 -3.80 3.22 -1.06
CA PRO A 42 -3.84 4.66 -1.33
C PRO A 42 -5.25 5.21 -1.51
N THR A 43 -6.10 4.46 -2.23
CA THR A 43 -7.52 4.82 -2.39
C THR A 43 -8.23 4.94 -1.05
N GLY A 44 -7.98 4.03 -0.11
CA GLY A 44 -8.53 4.12 1.25
C GLY A 44 -8.16 5.41 2.00
N VAL A 45 -6.98 5.96 1.72
CA VAL A 45 -6.54 7.26 2.26
C VAL A 45 -7.22 8.43 1.53
N PHE A 46 -7.46 8.32 0.22
CA PHE A 46 -8.20 9.33 -0.53
C PHE A 46 -9.64 9.44 -0.07
N LEU A 47 -10.32 8.30 0.08
CA LEU A 47 -11.70 8.27 0.58
C LEU A 47 -11.78 8.96 1.95
N LEU A 48 -10.84 8.67 2.86
CA LEU A 48 -10.78 9.32 4.18
C LEU A 48 -10.55 10.85 4.11
N ARG A 49 -9.80 11.34 3.12
CA ARG A 49 -9.46 12.78 3.02
C ARG A 49 -10.44 13.58 2.19
N LEU A 50 -11.08 12.96 1.20
CA LEU A 50 -11.94 13.63 0.22
C LEU A 50 -13.41 13.50 0.59
N LEU A 51 -13.85 12.34 1.08
CA LEU A 51 -15.23 12.11 1.46
C LEU A 51 -15.46 12.52 2.91
N LYS A 52 -16.38 13.46 3.13
CA LYS A 52 -16.87 13.86 4.46
C LYS A 52 -18.18 13.14 4.76
N VAL A 53 -18.12 11.83 4.92
CA VAL A 53 -19.30 11.01 5.23
C VAL A 53 -19.42 10.70 6.73
N LYS A 54 -20.62 10.44 7.22
CA LYS A 54 -20.81 9.94 8.58
C LYS A 54 -20.01 8.64 8.74
N ASN A 55 -19.32 8.48 9.87
CA ASN A 55 -18.48 7.31 10.16
C ASN A 55 -17.32 7.07 9.17
N THR A 56 -16.75 8.12 8.57
CA THR A 56 -15.62 7.99 7.61
C THR A 56 -14.47 7.11 8.15
N VAL A 57 -14.14 7.19 9.45
CA VAL A 57 -13.09 6.35 10.07
C VAL A 57 -13.43 4.86 10.01
N ARG A 58 -14.70 4.48 10.24
CA ARG A 58 -15.14 3.08 10.15
C ARG A 58 -15.06 2.56 8.72
N TRP A 59 -15.46 3.38 7.75
CA TRP A 59 -15.31 3.04 6.33
C TRP A 59 -13.85 2.87 5.93
N HIS A 60 -12.96 3.74 6.43
CA HIS A 60 -11.53 3.59 6.25
C HIS A 60 -11.02 2.25 6.81
N GLN A 61 -11.38 1.90 8.04
CA GLN A 61 -11.00 0.62 8.65
C GLN A 61 -11.48 -0.59 7.83
N MET A 62 -12.74 -0.59 7.39
CA MET A 62 -13.29 -1.67 6.56
C MET A 62 -12.58 -1.77 5.21
N TRP A 63 -12.31 -0.64 4.57
CA TRP A 63 -11.57 -0.60 3.30
C TRP A 63 -10.15 -1.16 3.44
N GLN A 64 -9.45 -0.75 4.51
CA GLN A 64 -8.09 -1.26 4.78
C GLN A 64 -8.10 -2.72 5.18
N ALA A 65 -9.12 -3.22 5.89
CA ALA A 65 -9.24 -4.63 6.23
C ALA A 65 -9.33 -5.50 4.96
N LEU A 66 -10.09 -5.07 3.94
CA LEU A 66 -10.13 -5.76 2.66
C LEU A 66 -8.77 -5.72 1.93
N GLY A 67 -8.06 -4.59 1.99
CA GLY A 67 -6.70 -4.48 1.47
C GLY A 67 -5.71 -5.44 2.16
N LEU A 68 -5.81 -5.58 3.49
CA LEU A 68 -5.01 -6.52 4.26
C LEU A 68 -5.31 -7.97 3.90
N PHE A 69 -6.58 -8.30 3.66
CA PHE A 69 -6.95 -9.62 3.17
C PHE A 69 -6.28 -9.93 1.82
N LEU A 70 -6.34 -9.01 0.85
CA LEU A 70 -5.65 -9.17 -0.43
C LEU A 70 -4.13 -9.33 -0.26
N LEU A 71 -3.54 -8.54 0.64
CA LEU A 71 -2.11 -8.62 0.95
C LEU A 71 -1.73 -10.00 1.51
N LEU A 72 -2.52 -10.54 2.44
CA LEU A 72 -2.29 -11.86 3.05
C LEU A 72 -2.47 -13.00 2.03
N VAL A 73 -3.48 -12.91 1.15
CA VAL A 73 -3.67 -13.87 0.06
C VAL A 73 -2.45 -13.86 -0.87
N GLY A 74 -2.00 -12.68 -1.28
CA GLY A 74 -0.80 -12.53 -2.09
C GLY A 74 0.45 -13.08 -1.38
N LEU A 75 0.66 -12.75 -0.10
CA LEU A 75 1.77 -13.28 0.69
C LEU A 75 1.75 -14.81 0.76
N GLY A 76 0.59 -15.41 0.97
CA GLY A 76 0.41 -16.87 0.97
C GLY A 76 0.80 -17.52 -0.36
N MET A 77 0.40 -16.92 -1.49
CA MET A 77 0.83 -17.36 -2.82
C MET A 77 2.34 -17.24 -3.00
N GLY A 78 2.95 -16.14 -2.55
CA GLY A 78 4.40 -15.92 -2.62
C GLY A 78 5.18 -16.92 -1.78
N ALA A 79 4.72 -17.21 -0.56
CA ALA A 79 5.31 -18.23 0.30
C ALA A 79 5.23 -19.63 -0.32
N TRP A 80 4.10 -19.98 -0.95
CA TRP A 80 3.93 -21.23 -1.68
C TRP A 80 4.90 -21.35 -2.86
N LEU A 81 5.02 -20.28 -3.68
CA LEU A 81 5.98 -20.21 -4.79
C LEU A 81 7.44 -20.31 -4.31
N ASN A 82 7.74 -19.76 -3.13
CA ASN A 82 9.08 -19.85 -2.54
C ASN A 82 9.43 -21.27 -2.11
N LYS A 83 8.48 -21.94 -1.46
CA LYS A 83 8.65 -23.34 -1.07
C LYS A 83 8.86 -24.25 -2.27
N LEU A 84 8.10 -24.05 -3.35
CA LEU A 84 8.18 -24.88 -4.56
C LEU A 84 9.55 -24.79 -5.26
N GLN A 85 10.20 -23.63 -5.18
CA GLN A 85 11.53 -23.39 -5.77
C GLN A 85 12.68 -23.73 -4.80
N GLY A 86 12.41 -24.49 -3.74
CA GLY A 86 13.41 -24.87 -2.75
C GLY A 86 13.95 -23.71 -1.92
N GLY A 87 13.22 -22.59 -1.84
CA GLY A 87 13.65 -21.39 -1.11
C GLY A 87 14.69 -20.52 -1.85
N GLN A 88 14.99 -20.80 -3.12
CA GLN A 88 16.06 -20.13 -3.87
C GLN A 88 15.65 -18.84 -4.61
N ASN A 89 14.51 -18.22 -4.25
CA ASN A 89 14.14 -16.92 -4.84
C ASN A 89 15.06 -15.81 -4.34
N ASP A 90 15.02 -14.64 -5.00
CA ASP A 90 15.69 -13.42 -4.52
C ASP A 90 15.31 -13.17 -3.05
N GLU A 91 16.27 -13.46 -2.17
CA GLU A 91 16.10 -13.37 -0.72
C GLU A 91 15.70 -11.95 -0.32
N GLY A 92 16.18 -10.93 -1.05
CA GLY A 92 15.85 -9.53 -0.82
C GLY A 92 14.35 -9.25 -1.01
N HIS A 93 13.76 -9.68 -2.13
CA HIS A 93 12.32 -9.52 -2.39
C HIS A 93 11.46 -10.24 -1.35
N VAL A 94 11.84 -11.46 -0.97
CA VAL A 94 11.07 -12.27 -0.02
C VAL A 94 11.17 -11.68 1.40
N ILE A 95 12.37 -11.37 1.88
CA ILE A 95 12.60 -10.80 3.22
C ILE A 95 11.92 -9.43 3.35
N LEU A 96 12.10 -8.56 2.35
CA LEU A 96 11.47 -7.25 2.34
C LEU A 96 9.93 -7.37 2.29
N GLY A 97 9.40 -8.29 1.49
CA GLY A 97 7.97 -8.57 1.40
C GLY A 97 7.37 -9.01 2.74
N ILE A 98 8.02 -9.93 3.45
CA ILE A 98 7.58 -10.37 4.79
C ILE A 98 7.63 -9.21 5.79
N PHE A 99 8.70 -8.41 5.76
CA PHE A 99 8.84 -7.24 6.63
C PHE A 99 7.72 -6.21 6.39
N ILE A 100 7.44 -5.89 5.13
CA ILE A 100 6.34 -4.99 4.75
C ILE A 100 4.99 -5.55 5.17
N ALA A 101 4.75 -6.86 4.98
CA ALA A 101 3.52 -7.50 5.41
C ALA A 101 3.32 -7.39 6.92
N MET A 102 4.37 -7.60 7.72
CA MET A 102 4.32 -7.40 9.18
C MET A 102 3.98 -5.95 9.55
N LEU A 103 4.55 -4.97 8.86
CA LEU A 103 4.20 -3.56 9.06
C LEU A 103 2.70 -3.33 8.77
N PHE A 104 2.18 -3.83 7.65
CA PHE A 104 0.77 -3.66 7.27
C PHE A 104 -0.20 -4.39 8.20
N VAL A 105 0.11 -5.61 8.61
CA VAL A 105 -0.83 -6.49 9.33
C VAL A 105 -0.82 -6.21 10.83
N VAL A 106 0.36 -5.89 11.40
CA VAL A 106 0.51 -5.73 12.84
C VAL A 106 0.64 -4.26 13.23
N VAL A 107 1.63 -3.58 12.66
CA VAL A 107 2.00 -2.23 13.12
C VAL A 107 0.92 -1.21 12.73
N MET A 108 0.51 -1.18 11.45
CA MET A 108 -0.44 -0.17 10.98
C MET A 108 -1.82 -0.26 11.67
N PRO A 109 -2.45 -1.44 11.85
CA PRO A 109 -3.77 -1.54 12.46
C PRO A 109 -3.72 -1.26 13.97
N LEU A 110 -2.65 -1.69 14.65
CA LEU A 110 -2.45 -1.43 16.08
C LEU A 110 -2.34 0.07 16.36
N PHE A 111 -1.41 0.77 15.69
CA PHE A 111 -1.26 2.21 15.86
C PHE A 111 -2.45 2.99 15.28
N GLY A 112 -3.13 2.44 14.27
CA GLY A 112 -4.41 2.92 13.77
C GLY A 112 -5.46 2.97 14.87
N TRP A 113 -5.70 1.83 15.52
CA TRP A 113 -6.65 1.70 16.60
C TRP A 113 -6.31 2.59 17.80
N LEU A 114 -5.04 2.59 18.24
CA LEU A 114 -4.58 3.39 19.38
C LEU A 114 -4.81 4.89 19.17
N HIS A 115 -4.43 5.44 18.03
CA HIS A 115 -4.57 6.88 17.81
C HIS A 115 -6.03 7.28 17.59
N HIS A 116 -6.86 6.43 16.97
CA HIS A 116 -8.29 6.70 16.82
C HIS A 116 -9.00 6.72 18.16
N ARG A 117 -8.71 5.75 19.05
CA ARG A 117 -9.26 5.72 20.41
C ARG A 117 -8.82 6.94 21.23
N HIS A 118 -7.55 7.33 21.12
CA HIS A 118 -7.05 8.53 21.78
C HIS A 118 -7.74 9.80 21.29
N PHE A 119 -7.91 9.94 19.97
CA PHE A 119 -8.56 11.10 19.37
C PHE A 119 -10.04 11.21 19.79
N LEU A 120 -10.75 10.09 19.86
CA LEU A 120 -12.13 10.06 20.36
C LEU A 120 -12.24 10.43 21.84
N ALA A 121 -11.24 10.09 22.65
CA ALA A 121 -11.25 10.38 24.09
C ALA A 121 -10.78 11.79 24.45
N HIS A 122 -9.75 12.32 23.78
CA HIS A 122 -9.07 13.57 24.18
C HIS A 122 -9.21 14.71 23.16
N GLY A 123 -9.70 14.44 21.95
CA GLY A 123 -9.85 15.44 20.89
C GLY A 123 -8.53 15.99 20.32
N ASN A 124 -7.37 15.58 20.84
CA ASN A 124 -6.06 16.09 20.47
C ASN A 124 -5.16 15.03 19.79
N ARG A 125 -4.05 15.50 19.21
CA ARG A 125 -3.08 14.67 18.50
C ARG A 125 -2.06 14.10 19.47
N ASN A 126 -1.73 12.82 19.34
CA ASN A 126 -0.64 12.18 20.07
C ASN A 126 0.44 11.62 19.13
N TRP A 127 1.52 11.10 19.72
CA TRP A 127 2.63 10.51 18.97
C TRP A 127 2.22 9.27 18.14
N THR A 128 1.26 8.46 18.60
CA THR A 128 0.77 7.28 17.87
C THR A 128 0.18 7.62 16.51
N ARG A 129 -0.44 8.80 16.37
CA ARG A 129 -0.89 9.32 15.07
C ARG A 129 0.28 9.57 14.12
N SER A 130 1.41 10.07 14.63
CA SER A 130 2.59 10.34 13.81
C SER A 130 3.16 9.03 13.24
N ILE A 131 3.28 8.01 14.10
CA ILE A 131 3.73 6.67 13.70
C ILE A 131 2.77 6.08 12.65
N HIS A 132 1.46 6.14 12.88
CA HIS A 132 0.50 5.57 11.93
C HIS A 132 0.54 6.27 10.57
N VAL A 133 0.59 7.62 10.55
CA VAL A 133 0.56 8.39 9.30
C VAL A 133 1.88 8.30 8.52
N TRP A 134 3.02 8.47 9.19
CA TRP A 134 4.32 8.40 8.53
C TRP A 134 4.76 6.97 8.25
N GLY A 135 4.51 6.06 9.20
CA GLY A 135 4.72 4.63 9.03
C GLY A 135 3.96 4.11 7.81
N GLY A 136 2.67 4.43 7.69
CA GLY A 136 1.87 3.99 6.53
C GLY A 136 2.42 4.49 5.20
N ARG A 137 2.96 5.72 5.14
CA ARG A 137 3.60 6.26 3.93
C ARG A 137 4.88 5.52 3.58
N LEU A 138 5.74 5.30 4.57
CA LEU A 138 6.99 4.57 4.38
C LEU A 138 6.72 3.12 3.97
N THR A 139 5.75 2.45 4.60
CA THR A 139 5.36 1.09 4.25
C THR A 139 4.83 1.00 2.81
N LEU A 140 4.05 2.00 2.34
CA LEU A 140 3.61 2.05 0.93
C LEU A 140 4.78 2.22 -0.04
N ILE A 141 5.74 3.11 0.26
CA ILE A 141 6.94 3.31 -0.58
C ILE A 141 7.75 2.02 -0.66
N LEU A 142 8.01 1.38 0.49
CA LEU A 142 8.70 0.09 0.54
C LEU A 142 7.93 -0.98 -0.25
N GLY A 143 6.59 -0.98 -0.16
CA GLY A 143 5.72 -1.86 -0.94
C GLY A 143 5.88 -1.69 -2.45
N ILE A 144 5.91 -0.44 -2.93
CA ILE A 144 6.14 -0.12 -4.35
C ILE A 144 7.53 -0.62 -4.78
N ILE A 145 8.57 -0.35 -3.99
CA ILE A 145 9.93 -0.85 -4.26
C ILE A 145 9.93 -2.38 -4.34
N ASN A 146 9.27 -3.06 -3.41
CA ASN A 146 9.21 -4.52 -3.38
C ASN A 146 8.42 -5.13 -4.56
N ILE A 147 7.42 -4.42 -5.08
CA ILE A 147 6.76 -4.82 -6.34
C ILE A 147 7.76 -4.73 -7.49
N GLY A 148 8.55 -3.66 -7.56
CA GLY A 148 9.61 -3.51 -8.56
C GLY A 148 10.63 -4.65 -8.52
N THR A 149 11.10 -5.06 -7.33
CA THR A 149 12.00 -6.21 -7.20
C THR A 149 11.34 -7.51 -7.63
N GLY A 150 10.05 -7.71 -7.34
CA GLY A 150 9.28 -8.87 -7.80
C GLY A 150 9.09 -8.93 -9.32
N LEU A 151 8.89 -7.77 -9.97
CA LEU A 151 8.83 -7.67 -11.44
C LEU A 151 10.18 -8.02 -12.09
N ARG A 152 11.28 -7.63 -11.44
CA ARG A 152 12.63 -8.00 -11.88
C ARG A 152 12.90 -9.49 -11.70
N LEU A 153 12.56 -10.04 -10.53
CA LEU A 153 12.70 -11.46 -10.22
C LEU A 153 11.88 -12.34 -11.17
N SER A 154 10.75 -11.82 -11.67
CA SER A 154 9.90 -12.52 -12.63
C SER A 154 10.37 -12.46 -14.07
N ASP A 155 11.48 -11.78 -14.35
CA ASP A 155 11.92 -11.45 -15.71
C ASP A 155 10.74 -10.95 -16.54
N ASN A 156 9.97 -10.03 -15.93
CA ASN A 156 8.67 -9.66 -16.48
C ASN A 156 8.82 -8.89 -17.80
N THR A 157 7.79 -9.01 -18.64
CA THR A 157 7.71 -8.32 -19.93
C THR A 157 7.88 -6.81 -19.79
N ARG A 158 8.43 -6.17 -20.83
CA ARG A 158 8.52 -4.72 -20.92
C ARG A 158 7.15 -4.04 -20.74
N ALA A 159 6.09 -4.64 -21.26
CA ALA A 159 4.72 -4.15 -21.06
C ALA A 159 4.32 -4.16 -19.57
N GLY A 160 4.66 -5.23 -18.83
CA GLY A 160 4.42 -5.31 -17.38
C GLY A 160 5.11 -4.19 -16.60
N TRP A 161 6.37 -3.89 -16.94
CA TRP A 161 7.10 -2.74 -16.36
C TRP A 161 6.45 -1.39 -16.68
N ILE A 162 5.98 -1.19 -17.91
CA ILE A 162 5.29 0.04 -18.33
C ILE A 162 3.99 0.21 -17.55
N VAL A 163 3.14 -0.83 -17.49
CA VAL A 163 1.86 -0.78 -16.78
C VAL A 163 2.08 -0.48 -15.29
N TYR A 164 3.04 -1.16 -14.66
CA TYR A 164 3.42 -0.89 -13.28
C TYR A 164 3.87 0.57 -13.09
N GLY A 165 4.81 1.05 -13.90
CA GLY A 165 5.37 2.40 -13.80
C GLY A 165 4.32 3.50 -13.98
N ILE A 166 3.45 3.36 -14.99
CA ILE A 166 2.35 4.31 -15.23
C ILE A 166 1.38 4.29 -14.04
N THR A 167 0.96 3.11 -13.58
CA THR A 167 -0.02 2.98 -12.50
C THR A 167 0.51 3.55 -11.18
N ALA A 168 1.75 3.21 -10.82
CA ALA A 168 2.40 3.73 -9.62
C ALA A 168 2.65 5.25 -9.72
N GLY A 169 3.09 5.73 -10.88
CA GLY A 169 3.33 7.15 -11.14
C GLY A 169 2.07 7.99 -11.04
N LEU A 170 0.99 7.59 -11.70
CA LEU A 170 -0.30 8.28 -11.63
C LEU A 170 -0.84 8.32 -10.21
N MET A 171 -0.76 7.21 -9.47
CA MET A 171 -1.21 7.17 -8.08
C MET A 171 -0.36 8.08 -7.17
N ALA A 172 0.96 8.11 -7.37
CA ALA A 172 1.84 9.00 -6.63
C ALA A 172 1.52 10.48 -6.91
N ILE A 173 1.31 10.85 -8.17
CA ILE A 173 0.91 12.21 -8.57
C ILE A 173 -0.43 12.58 -7.93
N ALA A 174 -1.44 11.72 -8.02
CA ALA A 174 -2.74 11.95 -7.38
C ALA A 174 -2.58 12.15 -5.86
N TYR A 175 -1.73 11.34 -5.22
CA TYR A 175 -1.51 11.43 -3.78
C TYR A 175 -0.87 12.74 -3.35
N VAL A 176 0.18 13.15 -4.05
CA VAL A 176 0.86 14.43 -3.81
C VAL A 176 -0.09 15.60 -4.10
N GLY A 177 -0.87 15.52 -5.18
CA GLY A 177 -1.88 16.54 -5.53
C GLY A 177 -2.93 16.75 -4.44
N VAL A 178 -3.54 15.66 -3.94
CA VAL A 178 -4.51 15.72 -2.84
C VAL A 178 -3.87 16.26 -1.56
N TRP A 179 -2.66 15.83 -1.23
CA TRP A 179 -1.94 16.33 -0.06
C TRP A 179 -1.66 17.84 -0.17
N TYR A 180 -1.15 18.29 -1.32
CA TYR A 180 -0.85 19.68 -1.59
C TYR A 180 -2.09 20.57 -1.52
N TRP A 181 -3.19 20.14 -2.15
CA TRP A 181 -4.47 20.87 -2.12
C TRP A 181 -5.00 21.06 -0.70
N LYS A 182 -4.93 20.02 0.14
CA LYS A 182 -5.33 20.12 1.56
C LYS A 182 -4.44 21.05 2.37
N VAL A 183 -3.13 21.04 2.12
CA VAL A 183 -2.20 21.96 2.79
C VAL A 183 -2.50 23.41 2.39
N ARG A 184 -2.77 23.67 1.09
CA ARG A 184 -3.15 25.01 0.63
C ARG A 184 -4.45 25.50 1.27
N GLN A 185 -5.50 24.67 1.29
CA GLN A 185 -6.76 25.04 1.96
C GLN A 185 -6.54 25.43 3.43
N ALA A 186 -5.79 24.62 4.18
CA ALA A 186 -5.54 24.90 5.60
C ALA A 186 -4.82 26.25 5.83
N LYS A 187 -3.91 26.64 4.92
CA LYS A 187 -3.25 27.96 4.96
C LYS A 187 -4.23 29.09 4.65
N THR A 188 -5.07 28.94 3.64
CA THR A 188 -6.07 29.95 3.25
C THR A 188 -7.07 30.21 4.38
N TYR A 189 -7.62 29.17 5.01
CA TYR A 189 -8.52 29.31 6.16
C TYR A 189 -7.84 30.03 7.33
N ALA A 190 -6.58 29.71 7.63
CA ALA A 190 -5.84 30.38 8.71
C ALA A 190 -5.57 31.85 8.43
N SER A 191 -5.29 32.23 7.18
CA SER A 191 -5.10 33.63 6.80
C SER A 191 -6.40 34.45 6.85
N GLU A 192 -7.55 33.84 6.52
CA GLU A 192 -8.85 34.52 6.55
C GLU A 192 -9.38 34.72 7.98
N SER A 193 -9.06 33.82 8.92
CA SER A 193 -9.51 33.91 10.32
C SER A 193 -8.71 34.90 11.17
N GLN A 194 -7.46 35.23 10.80
CA GLN A 194 -6.61 36.12 11.60
C GLN A 194 -7.08 37.60 11.66
N PRO A 195 -7.48 38.24 10.55
CA PRO A 195 -7.99 39.62 10.58
C PRO A 195 -9.27 39.77 11.40
N THR A 196 -10.13 38.76 11.38
CA THR A 196 -11.42 38.75 12.10
C THR A 196 -11.22 38.62 13.61
N GLU A 197 -10.29 37.80 14.08
CA GLU A 197 -10.00 37.72 15.53
C GLU A 197 -9.34 38.99 16.06
N LEU A 198 -8.38 39.57 15.33
CA LEU A 198 -7.73 40.82 15.74
C LEU A 198 -8.74 41.98 15.84
N GLY A 199 -9.63 42.14 14.85
CA GLY A 199 -10.68 43.16 14.88
C GLY A 199 -11.76 42.92 15.95
N ASN A 200 -11.93 41.70 16.44
CA ASN A 200 -12.83 41.40 17.56
C ASN A 200 -12.16 41.72 18.92
N LEU A 201 -10.86 41.44 19.07
CA LEU A 201 -10.10 41.80 20.27
C LEU A 201 -10.00 43.32 20.46
N GLU A 202 -9.82 44.08 19.39
CA GLU A 202 -9.83 45.55 19.46
C GLU A 202 -11.18 46.14 19.86
N ARG A 203 -12.30 45.46 19.53
CA ARG A 203 -13.65 45.89 19.91
C ARG A 203 -14.02 45.56 21.36
N VAL A 204 -13.46 44.49 21.92
CA VAL A 204 -13.70 44.10 23.32
C VAL A 204 -12.88 44.97 24.30
N ASN A 205 -11.75 45.53 23.84
CA ASN A 205 -10.87 46.38 24.65
C ASN A 205 -11.19 47.89 24.61
N LYS A 206 -12.31 48.30 24.01
CA LYS A 206 -12.85 49.66 24.02
C LYS A 206 -14.13 49.73 24.85
#